data_AF-A0A6G9D3A7-F1
#
_entry.id   AF-A0A6G9D3A7-F1
#
_cell.length_a   1.000
_cell.length_b   1.000
_cell.length_c   1.000
_cell.angle_alpha   90.00
_cell.angle_beta   90.00
_cell.angle_gamma   90.00
#
_symmetry.space_group_name_H-M   'P 1'
#
loop_
_entity.id
_entity.type
_entity.pdbx_description
1 polymer ?
#
loop_
_entity_poly.entity_id
_entity_poly.type
_entity_poly.pdbx_seq_one_letter_code
_entity_poly.pdbx_strand_id
1 'polypeptide(L)'
;MDPAEIHMLPAAFSQPRFQTFLNACDGDVKCAMRLYSWNIELSGAFWGPLHVLEIVMRNVIHSQLASKFKRDDWWEHPDIRFSRENDKDLKNAKASAEHNARGRRRAVRPTDVMSSLNFAFWTSLTGPGGSAQYETKLWQPAIVKAFPRLTGTRADLNYDLNYLRLLRNRIAHHEPIFNGDHLEDRQKIINILHYANEPSGKYVAESDRIRAVLSRREAALAGDCSF
;
A
#
# COMPACT_ATOMS: atom_id res chain seq x y z
N MET A 1 -24.13 -10.62 -14.56
CA MET A 1 -25.27 -9.73 -14.19
C MET A 1 -24.79 -8.32 -14.46
N ASP A 2 -25.49 -7.55 -15.29
CA ASP A 2 -25.10 -6.17 -15.60
C ASP A 2 -25.51 -5.24 -14.44
N PRO A 3 -24.57 -4.54 -13.78
CA PRO A 3 -24.85 -3.64 -12.67
C PRO A 3 -25.70 -2.44 -13.09
N ALA A 4 -25.73 -2.11 -14.39
CA ALA A 4 -26.60 -1.06 -14.93
C ALA A 4 -28.09 -1.40 -14.83
N GLU A 5 -28.45 -2.68 -14.66
CA GLU A 5 -29.83 -3.14 -14.55
C GLU A 5 -30.36 -3.13 -13.10
N ILE A 6 -29.53 -2.74 -12.12
CA ILE A 6 -29.91 -2.68 -10.70
C ILE A 6 -30.19 -1.24 -10.29
N HIS A 7 -31.43 -0.80 -10.55
CA HIS A 7 -31.86 0.61 -10.44
C HIS A 7 -31.72 1.26 -9.05
N MET A 8 -31.61 0.49 -7.96
CA MET A 8 -31.47 1.04 -6.59
C MET A 8 -30.01 1.26 -6.15
N LEU A 9 -29.02 0.74 -6.86
CA LEU A 9 -27.62 0.83 -6.45
C LEU A 9 -27.05 2.26 -6.42
N PRO A 10 -27.37 3.17 -7.35
CA PRO A 10 -26.86 4.55 -7.29
C PRO A 10 -27.25 5.29 -6.00
N ALA A 11 -28.46 5.02 -5.48
CA ALA A 11 -28.93 5.60 -4.22
C ALA A 11 -28.24 4.99 -2.99
N ALA A 12 -27.82 3.72 -3.08
CA ALA A 12 -27.10 3.02 -2.00
C ALA A 12 -25.62 3.43 -1.91
N PHE A 13 -25.00 3.84 -3.03
CA PHE A 13 -23.60 4.24 -3.11
C PHE A 13 -23.47 5.77 -3.05
N SER A 14 -23.71 6.39 -1.88
CA SER A 14 -23.60 7.83 -1.57
C SER A 14 -23.30 8.80 -2.73
N GLN A 15 -24.27 9.67 -3.04
CA GLN A 15 -24.29 10.63 -4.17
C GLN A 15 -22.94 11.30 -4.56
N PRO A 16 -22.12 11.85 -3.63
CA PRO A 16 -20.92 12.58 -4.02
C PRO A 16 -19.86 11.70 -4.68
N ARG A 17 -19.77 10.42 -4.31
CA ARG A 17 -18.76 9.49 -4.85
C ARG A 17 -19.15 8.97 -6.22
N PHE A 18 -20.45 8.71 -6.42
CA PHE A 18 -20.97 8.29 -7.72
C PHE A 18 -20.90 9.41 -8.76
N GLN A 19 -20.99 10.68 -8.35
CA GLN A 19 -20.86 11.84 -9.23
C GLN A 19 -19.55 11.84 -10.05
N THR A 20 -18.44 11.37 -9.48
CA THR A 20 -17.17 11.26 -10.21
C THR A 20 -17.26 10.28 -11.39
N PHE A 21 -18.01 9.19 -11.24
CA PHE A 21 -18.23 8.22 -12.31
C PHE A 21 -19.22 8.75 -13.36
N LEU A 22 -20.28 9.45 -12.92
CA LEU A 22 -21.22 10.12 -13.83
C LEU A 22 -20.52 11.17 -14.69
N ASN A 23 -19.67 12.00 -14.08
CA ASN A 23 -18.91 13.01 -14.81
C ASN A 23 -17.96 12.38 -15.84
N ALA A 24 -17.36 11.23 -15.53
CA ALA A 24 -16.48 10.51 -16.47
C ALA A 24 -17.23 9.82 -17.62
N CYS A 25 -18.56 9.72 -17.52
CA CYS A 25 -19.45 9.10 -18.50
C CYS A 25 -20.46 10.12 -19.08
N ASP A 26 -20.17 11.42 -19.01
CA ASP A 26 -21.04 12.49 -19.55
C ASP A 26 -22.50 12.43 -19.07
N GLY A 27 -22.72 11.95 -17.84
CA GLY A 27 -24.04 11.80 -17.23
C GLY A 27 -24.77 10.50 -17.56
N ASP A 28 -24.19 9.60 -18.37
CA ASP A 28 -24.75 8.28 -18.61
C ASP A 28 -24.64 7.38 -17.36
N VAL A 29 -25.78 7.14 -16.73
CA VAL A 29 -25.92 6.32 -15.52
C VAL A 29 -25.50 4.87 -15.75
N LYS A 30 -25.80 4.28 -16.92
CA LYS A 30 -25.45 2.88 -17.22
C LYS A 30 -23.93 2.74 -17.36
N CYS A 31 -23.30 3.65 -18.11
CA CYS A 31 -21.84 3.73 -18.21
C CYS A 31 -21.20 3.91 -16.83
N ALA A 32 -21.71 4.85 -16.02
CA ALA A 32 -21.16 5.15 -14.71
C ALA A 32 -21.25 3.95 -13.74
N MET A 33 -22.35 3.19 -13.79
CA MET A 33 -22.51 1.95 -13.01
C MET A 33 -21.50 0.88 -13.42
N ARG A 34 -21.30 0.67 -14.71
CA ARG A 34 -20.31 -0.30 -15.22
C ARG A 34 -18.88 0.13 -14.89
N LEU A 35 -18.56 1.42 -15.01
CA LEU A 35 -17.27 1.99 -14.62
C LEU A 35 -17.02 1.83 -13.12
N TYR A 36 -18.05 2.04 -12.29
CA TYR A 36 -17.99 1.83 -10.85
C TYR A 36 -17.67 0.38 -10.50
N SER A 37 -18.36 -0.58 -11.13
CA SER A 37 -18.11 -2.01 -10.91
C SER A 37 -16.72 -2.43 -11.39
N TRP A 38 -16.26 -1.94 -12.55
CA TRP A 38 -14.89 -2.18 -13.02
C TRP A 38 -13.85 -1.56 -12.07
N ASN A 39 -14.12 -0.38 -11.51
CA ASN A 39 -13.25 0.24 -10.50
C ASN A 39 -13.12 -0.61 -9.23
N ILE A 40 -14.21 -1.27 -8.79
CA ILE A 40 -14.16 -2.23 -7.68
C ILE A 40 -13.27 -3.42 -8.04
N GLU A 41 -13.44 -3.98 -9.24
CA GLU A 41 -12.63 -5.09 -9.72
C GLU A 41 -11.13 -4.75 -9.76
N LEU A 42 -10.79 -3.57 -10.32
CA LEU A 42 -9.44 -3.04 -10.38
C LEU A 42 -8.86 -2.84 -8.98
N SER A 43 -9.63 -2.23 -8.07
CA SER A 43 -9.27 -2.08 -6.66
C SER A 43 -8.98 -3.44 -6.01
N GLY A 44 -9.80 -4.44 -6.32
CA GLY A 44 -9.63 -5.84 -5.92
C GLY A 44 -8.32 -6.45 -6.41
N ALA A 45 -7.95 -6.19 -7.67
CA ALA A 45 -6.73 -6.71 -8.30
C ALA A 45 -5.44 -6.16 -7.65
N PHE A 46 -5.48 -4.92 -7.13
CA PHE A 46 -4.33 -4.30 -6.47
C PHE A 46 -4.06 -4.80 -5.05
N TRP A 47 -5.05 -5.32 -4.33
CA TRP A 47 -4.87 -5.75 -2.94
C TRP A 47 -3.80 -6.83 -2.77
N GLY A 48 -3.71 -7.79 -3.70
CA GLY A 48 -2.69 -8.85 -3.66
C GLY A 48 -1.26 -8.29 -3.75
N PRO A 49 -0.91 -7.58 -4.84
CA PRO A 49 0.40 -6.95 -5.00
C PRO A 49 0.77 -5.98 -3.86
N LEU A 50 -0.16 -5.13 -3.42
CA LEU A 50 0.08 -4.18 -2.32
C LEU A 50 0.31 -4.90 -0.98
N HIS A 51 -0.43 -5.97 -0.70
CA HIS A 51 -0.22 -6.78 0.49
C HIS A 51 1.19 -7.37 0.54
N VAL A 52 1.67 -7.95 -0.57
CA VAL A 52 3.03 -8.48 -0.67
C VAL A 52 4.06 -7.37 -0.46
N LEU A 53 3.88 -6.22 -1.10
CA LEU A 53 4.75 -5.05 -0.94
C LEU A 53 4.86 -4.62 0.53
N GLU A 54 3.73 -4.43 1.22
CA GLU A 54 3.69 -4.01 2.62
C GLU A 54 4.42 -4.99 3.54
N ILE A 55 4.18 -6.30 3.37
CA ILE A 55 4.82 -7.33 4.19
C ILE A 55 6.32 -7.42 3.94
N VAL A 56 6.72 -7.53 2.67
CA VAL A 56 8.12 -7.68 2.29
C VAL A 56 8.91 -6.48 2.77
N MET A 57 8.43 -5.26 2.45
CA MET A 57 9.12 -4.03 2.80
C MET A 57 9.29 -3.87 4.32
N ARG A 58 8.23 -4.10 5.10
CA ARG A 58 8.32 -4.12 6.57
C ARG A 58 9.38 -5.11 7.05
N ASN A 59 9.35 -6.33 6.56
CA ASN A 59 10.21 -7.40 7.07
C ASN A 59 11.69 -7.14 6.74
N VAL A 60 12.01 -6.70 5.51
CA VAL A 60 13.40 -6.41 5.13
C VAL A 60 13.95 -5.20 5.88
N ILE A 61 13.16 -4.14 6.06
CA ILE A 61 13.57 -2.96 6.83
C ILE A 61 13.76 -3.32 8.31
N HIS A 62 12.79 -4.04 8.89
CA HIS A 62 12.88 -4.49 10.28
C HIS A 62 14.12 -5.35 10.51
N SER A 63 14.42 -6.32 9.65
CA SER A 63 15.58 -7.19 9.77
C SER A 63 16.90 -6.40 9.80
N GLN A 64 17.05 -5.42 8.90
CA GLN A 64 18.28 -4.60 8.86
C GLN A 64 18.41 -3.69 10.09
N LEU A 65 17.32 -3.08 10.55
CA LEU A 65 17.33 -2.23 11.74
C LEU A 65 17.57 -3.05 13.01
N ALA A 66 16.91 -4.20 13.16
CA ALA A 66 17.10 -5.10 14.29
C ALA A 66 18.55 -5.59 14.37
N SER A 67 19.15 -5.94 13.23
CA SER A 67 20.57 -6.30 13.15
C SER A 67 21.49 -5.15 13.53
N LYS A 68 21.24 -3.94 13.01
CA LYS A 68 22.05 -2.74 13.28
C LYS A 68 22.06 -2.36 14.77
N PHE A 69 20.89 -2.42 15.43
CA PHE A 69 20.73 -2.04 16.83
C PHE A 69 20.81 -3.22 17.80
N LYS A 70 21.04 -4.44 17.28
CA LYS A 70 21.15 -5.70 18.04
C LYS A 70 19.96 -5.97 18.97
N ARG A 71 18.74 -5.63 18.52
CA ARG A 71 17.49 -5.81 19.26
C ARG A 71 16.28 -5.79 18.34
N ASP A 72 15.26 -6.59 18.66
CA ASP A 72 14.04 -6.69 17.83
C ASP A 72 13.10 -5.50 18.01
N ASP A 73 13.19 -4.80 19.14
CA ASP A 73 12.47 -3.56 19.46
C ASP A 73 13.37 -2.33 19.22
N TRP A 74 14.05 -2.30 18.08
CA TRP A 74 15.04 -1.27 17.71
C TRP A 74 14.55 0.16 17.87
N TRP A 75 13.24 0.41 17.73
CA TRP A 75 12.63 1.72 17.95
C TRP A 75 12.77 2.27 19.38
N GLU A 76 13.13 1.43 20.37
CA GLU A 76 13.45 1.85 21.75
C GLU A 76 14.93 2.26 21.91
N HIS A 77 15.75 2.12 20.87
CA HIS A 77 17.18 2.42 20.98
C HIS A 77 17.40 3.93 21.19
N PRO A 78 18.26 4.35 22.14
CA PRO A 78 18.44 5.74 22.53
C PRO A 78 19.06 6.64 21.44
N ASP A 79 19.62 6.07 20.37
CA ASP A 79 20.10 6.83 19.20
C ASP A 79 19.02 7.12 18.15
N ILE A 80 17.83 6.52 18.28
CA ILE A 80 16.74 6.73 17.34
C ILE A 80 15.90 7.90 17.81
N ARG A 81 15.68 8.84 16.90
CA ARG A 81 14.75 9.94 17.06
C ARG A 81 13.80 9.85 15.88
N PHE A 82 12.51 9.81 16.15
CA PHE A 82 11.49 9.82 15.11
C PHE A 82 10.95 11.23 14.90
N SER A 83 10.31 11.46 13.75
CA SER A 83 9.43 12.63 13.61
C SER A 83 8.22 12.49 14.54
N ARG A 84 7.49 13.59 14.75
CA ARG A 84 6.27 13.58 15.57
C ARG A 84 5.21 12.60 15.03
N GLU A 85 5.12 12.48 13.71
CA GLU A 85 4.19 11.59 13.02
C GLU A 85 4.58 10.12 13.26
N ASN A 86 5.86 9.78 13.10
CA ASN A 86 6.37 8.43 13.37
C ASN A 86 6.23 8.04 14.85
N ASP A 87 6.44 8.97 15.79
CA ASP A 87 6.20 8.74 17.23
C ASP A 87 4.71 8.45 17.50
N LYS A 88 3.80 9.17 16.85
CA LYS A 88 2.36 8.94 16.95
C LYS A 88 1.99 7.56 16.42
N ASP A 89 2.51 7.18 15.25
CA ASP A 89 2.29 5.86 14.65
C ASP A 89 2.81 4.74 15.56
N LEU A 90 4.00 4.91 16.14
CA LEU A 90 4.59 3.94 17.08
C LEU A 90 3.74 3.79 18.35
N LYS A 91 3.25 4.90 18.93
CA LYS A 91 2.35 4.86 20.09
C LYS A 91 1.06 4.11 19.77
N ASN A 92 0.44 4.39 18.62
CA ASN A 92 -0.76 3.69 18.18
C ASN A 92 -0.51 2.18 17.95
N ALA A 93 0.63 1.83 17.35
CA ALA A 93 1.01 0.44 17.13
C ALA A 93 1.25 -0.31 18.45
N LYS A 94 1.92 0.31 19.43
CA LYS A 94 2.09 -0.25 20.78
C LYS A 94 0.75 -0.49 21.46
N ALA A 95 -0.17 0.48 21.43
CA ALA A 95 -1.51 0.33 21.99
C ALA A 95 -2.32 -0.80 21.32
N SER A 96 -2.24 -0.91 19.99
CA SER A 96 -2.86 -2.00 19.22
C SER A 96 -2.27 -3.37 19.58
N ALA A 97 -0.94 -3.46 19.68
CA ALA A 97 -0.24 -4.67 20.06
C ALA A 97 -0.61 -5.13 21.48
N GLU A 98 -0.68 -4.20 22.43
CA GLU A 98 -1.15 -4.46 23.80
C GLU A 98 -2.59 -4.97 23.82
N HIS A 99 -3.50 -4.31 23.13
CA HIS A 99 -4.90 -4.73 23.05
C HIS A 99 -5.02 -6.18 22.52
N ASN A 100 -4.32 -6.48 21.42
CA ASN A 100 -4.33 -7.80 20.80
C ASN A 100 -3.67 -8.88 21.69
N ALA A 101 -2.58 -8.55 22.38
CA ALA A 101 -1.90 -9.45 23.29
C ALA A 101 -2.74 -9.77 24.53
N ARG A 102 -3.45 -8.77 25.08
CA ARG A 102 -4.43 -8.94 26.17
C ARG A 102 -5.57 -9.88 25.75
N GLY A 103 -6.14 -9.67 24.56
CA GLY A 103 -7.16 -10.58 24.01
C GLY A 103 -6.70 -12.03 23.86
N ARG A 104 -5.39 -12.23 23.63
CA ARG A 104 -4.74 -13.56 23.52
C ARG A 104 -4.10 -14.05 24.82
N ARG A 105 -4.27 -13.34 25.94
CA ARG A 105 -3.69 -13.68 27.26
C ARG A 105 -2.19 -13.97 27.23
N ARG A 106 -1.40 -13.16 26.49
CA ARG A 106 0.06 -13.28 26.42
C ARG A 106 0.75 -11.92 26.54
N ALA A 107 2.04 -11.93 26.86
CA ALA A 107 2.86 -10.72 26.81
C ALA A 107 3.01 -10.20 25.37
N VAL A 108 3.17 -8.87 25.25
CA VAL A 108 3.47 -8.20 23.97
C VAL A 108 4.88 -8.57 23.53
N ARG A 109 5.03 -8.87 22.25
CA ARG A 109 6.31 -9.15 21.59
C ARG A 109 6.66 -8.01 20.62
N PRO A 110 7.93 -7.75 20.34
CA PRO A 110 8.33 -6.76 19.33
C PRO A 110 7.66 -7.00 17.97
N THR A 111 7.49 -8.27 17.57
CA THR A 111 6.79 -8.65 16.34
C THR A 111 5.34 -8.18 16.28
N ASP A 112 4.66 -8.04 17.43
CA ASP A 112 3.29 -7.52 17.48
C ASP A 112 3.27 -6.04 17.11
N VAL A 113 4.16 -5.26 17.72
CA VAL A 113 4.31 -3.82 17.41
C VAL A 113 4.70 -3.65 15.96
N MET A 114 5.70 -4.41 15.48
CA MET A 114 6.11 -4.42 14.08
C MET A 114 4.93 -4.69 13.14
N SER A 115 4.07 -5.67 13.47
CA SER A 115 2.91 -6.02 12.65
C SER A 115 1.79 -4.98 12.68
N SER A 116 1.67 -4.21 13.77
CA SER A 116 0.69 -3.15 13.97
C SER A 116 1.10 -1.79 13.38
N LEU A 117 2.36 -1.62 12.98
CA LEU A 117 2.82 -0.41 12.30
C LEU A 117 2.25 -0.34 10.88
N ASN A 118 1.64 0.79 10.56
CA ASN A 118 0.99 1.02 9.27
C ASN A 118 2.01 1.21 8.13
N PHE A 119 1.56 1.14 6.89
CA PHE A 119 2.42 1.33 5.72
C PHE A 119 3.10 2.69 5.70
N ALA A 120 2.42 3.75 6.17
CA ALA A 120 2.98 5.10 6.22
C ALA A 120 4.25 5.18 7.07
N PHE A 121 4.26 4.55 8.24
CA PHE A 121 5.44 4.46 9.11
C PHE A 121 6.63 3.87 8.36
N TRP A 122 6.44 2.74 7.66
CA TRP A 122 7.55 2.08 6.96
C TRP A 122 8.04 2.89 5.76
N THR A 123 7.13 3.47 4.98
CA THR A 123 7.51 4.36 3.87
C THR A 123 8.26 5.61 4.35
N SER A 124 7.91 6.18 5.51
CA SER A 124 8.56 7.40 6.00
C SER A 124 10.01 7.17 6.44
N LEU A 125 10.39 5.96 6.85
CA LEU A 125 11.79 5.62 7.17
C LEU A 125 12.71 5.73 5.95
N THR A 126 12.15 5.55 4.75
CA THR A 126 12.90 5.76 3.49
C THR A 126 13.01 7.23 3.09
N GLY A 127 12.28 8.14 3.75
CA GLY A 127 12.30 9.59 3.49
C GLY A 127 13.25 10.37 4.41
N PRO A 128 13.38 11.69 4.25
CA PRO A 128 14.39 12.48 4.96
C PRO A 128 14.24 12.52 6.49
N GLY A 129 13.07 12.15 7.04
CA GLY A 129 12.85 12.08 8.49
C GLY A 129 12.54 13.42 9.16
N GLY A 130 12.31 14.49 8.40
CA GLY A 130 12.06 15.82 8.95
C GLY A 130 13.28 16.34 9.71
N SER A 131 13.12 16.63 11.00
CA SER A 131 14.22 17.04 11.90
C SER A 131 15.01 15.86 12.49
N ALA A 132 14.61 14.62 12.19
CA ALA A 132 15.29 13.43 12.65
C ALA A 132 16.44 13.02 11.73
N GLN A 133 17.47 12.39 12.30
CA GLN A 133 18.70 12.02 11.60
C GLN A 133 18.54 10.71 10.80
N TYR A 134 17.50 10.58 9.97
CA TYR A 134 17.19 9.31 9.29
C TYR A 134 18.31 8.89 8.34
N GLU A 135 18.94 9.83 7.63
CA GLU A 135 20.07 9.53 6.73
C GLU A 135 21.22 8.82 7.46
N THR A 136 21.74 9.43 8.52
CA THR A 136 22.96 8.98 9.20
C THR A 136 22.73 7.89 10.24
N LYS A 137 21.50 7.77 10.78
CA LYS A 137 21.17 6.79 11.83
C LYS A 137 20.43 5.57 11.32
N LEU A 138 19.57 5.71 10.30
CA LEU A 138 18.70 4.63 9.82
C LEU A 138 19.08 4.17 8.41
N TRP A 139 19.14 5.10 7.44
CA TRP A 139 19.30 4.80 6.03
C TRP A 139 20.66 4.20 5.68
N GLN A 140 21.72 5.01 5.76
CA GLN A 140 23.08 4.59 5.39
C GLN A 140 23.56 3.38 6.19
N PRO A 141 23.33 3.29 7.52
CA PRO A 141 23.86 2.16 8.28
C PRO A 141 23.09 0.84 8.09
N ALA A 142 21.80 0.91 7.73
CA ALA A 142 20.89 -0.25 7.78
C ALA A 142 19.91 -0.31 6.61
N ILE A 143 19.00 0.66 6.44
CA ILE A 143 17.86 0.51 5.50
C ILE A 143 18.31 0.35 4.05
N VAL A 144 19.41 0.97 3.62
CA VAL A 144 19.95 0.80 2.26
C VAL A 144 20.23 -0.70 1.94
N LYS A 145 20.62 -1.48 2.96
CA LYS A 145 20.88 -2.93 2.83
C LYS A 145 19.60 -3.76 2.70
N ALA A 146 18.44 -3.18 3.00
CA ALA A 146 17.15 -3.82 2.77
C ALA A 146 16.78 -3.81 1.29
N PHE A 147 17.46 -2.99 0.48
CA PHE A 147 17.24 -2.83 -0.95
C PHE A 147 18.54 -3.01 -1.74
N PRO A 148 19.19 -4.19 -1.68
CA PRO A 148 20.53 -4.41 -2.26
C PRO A 148 20.58 -4.27 -3.78
N ARG A 149 19.44 -4.28 -4.47
CA ARG A 149 19.34 -4.15 -5.94
C ARG A 149 18.76 -2.81 -6.37
N LEU A 150 18.69 -1.82 -5.48
CA LEU A 150 18.22 -0.48 -5.82
C LEU A 150 19.15 0.15 -6.87
N THR A 151 18.59 0.51 -8.02
CA THR A 151 19.33 1.17 -9.11
C THR A 151 19.20 2.70 -9.10
N GLY A 152 18.23 3.23 -8.36
CA GLY A 152 17.97 4.66 -8.21
C GLY A 152 18.47 5.23 -6.89
N THR A 153 18.06 6.46 -6.59
CA THR A 153 18.37 7.10 -5.32
C THR A 153 17.37 6.71 -4.22
N ARG A 154 17.73 7.03 -2.97
CA ARG A 154 16.79 6.98 -1.83
C ARG A 154 15.52 7.80 -2.11
N ALA A 155 15.67 8.96 -2.75
CA ALA A 155 14.56 9.86 -3.04
C ALA A 155 13.58 9.23 -4.04
N ASP A 156 14.09 8.54 -5.07
CA ASP A 156 13.26 7.83 -6.06
C ASP A 156 12.47 6.70 -5.39
N LEU A 157 13.14 5.89 -4.56
CA LEU A 157 12.47 4.84 -3.78
C LEU A 157 11.38 5.43 -2.88
N ASN A 158 11.69 6.51 -2.17
CA ASN A 158 10.74 7.16 -1.27
C ASN A 158 9.54 7.76 -2.02
N TYR A 159 9.78 8.32 -3.20
CA TYR A 159 8.74 8.83 -4.07
C TYR A 159 7.77 7.72 -4.50
N ASP A 160 8.29 6.62 -5.06
CA ASP A 160 7.47 5.48 -5.51
C ASP A 160 6.69 4.84 -4.36
N LEU A 161 7.34 4.66 -3.20
CA LEU A 161 6.68 4.14 -2.00
C LEU A 161 5.54 5.04 -1.50
N ASN A 162 5.75 6.37 -1.50
CA ASN A 162 4.71 7.31 -1.12
C ASN A 162 3.57 7.35 -2.14
N TYR A 163 3.90 7.30 -3.42
CA TYR A 163 2.91 7.21 -4.50
C TYR A 163 2.01 5.98 -4.31
N LEU A 164 2.61 4.79 -4.13
CA LEU A 164 1.87 3.55 -3.93
C LEU A 164 1.08 3.53 -2.61
N ARG A 165 1.60 4.18 -1.56
CA ARG A 165 0.86 4.39 -0.31
C ARG A 165 -0.41 5.21 -0.52
N LEU A 166 -0.35 6.27 -1.33
CA LEU A 166 -1.52 7.07 -1.65
C LEU A 166 -2.53 6.27 -2.48
N LEU A 167 -2.08 5.51 -3.49
CA LEU A 167 -2.94 4.60 -4.25
C LEU A 167 -3.64 3.58 -3.33
N ARG A 168 -2.89 2.93 -2.45
CA ARG A 168 -3.41 1.99 -1.46
C ARG A 168 -4.45 2.64 -0.53
N ASN A 169 -4.20 3.87 -0.08
CA ASN A 169 -5.14 4.59 0.77
C ASN A 169 -6.45 4.92 0.01
N ARG A 170 -6.37 5.33 -1.26
CA ARG A 170 -7.56 5.53 -2.11
C ARG A 170 -8.40 4.26 -2.19
N ILE A 171 -7.75 3.13 -2.47
CA ILE A 171 -8.40 1.81 -2.52
C ILE A 171 -9.06 1.47 -1.17
N ALA A 172 -8.34 1.65 -0.06
CA ALA A 172 -8.84 1.37 1.29
C ALA A 172 -10.03 2.26 1.70
N HIS A 173 -10.10 3.48 1.18
CA HIS A 173 -11.19 4.43 1.44
C HIS A 173 -12.34 4.31 0.42
N HIS A 174 -12.28 3.31 -0.48
CA HIS A 174 -13.25 3.12 -1.56
C HIS A 174 -13.38 4.35 -2.46
N GLU A 175 -12.24 5.01 -2.71
CA GLU A 175 -12.17 6.12 -3.64
C GLU A 175 -12.00 5.60 -5.08
N PRO A 176 -12.42 6.38 -6.09
CA PRO A 176 -12.22 6.02 -7.47
C PRO A 176 -10.72 5.96 -7.79
N ILE A 177 -10.29 4.91 -8.49
CA ILE A 177 -8.94 4.77 -9.05
C ILE A 177 -8.97 4.54 -10.56
N PHE A 178 -10.14 4.50 -11.22
CA PHE A 178 -10.30 4.20 -12.65
C PHE A 178 -9.51 5.12 -13.62
N ASN A 179 -8.92 6.20 -13.12
CA ASN A 179 -8.04 7.11 -13.83
C ASN A 179 -6.60 6.90 -13.35
N GLY A 180 -5.69 6.60 -14.28
CA GLY A 180 -4.26 6.48 -14.00
C GLY A 180 -3.57 5.48 -14.93
N ASP A 181 -2.24 5.49 -14.91
CA ASP A 181 -1.43 4.45 -15.56
C ASP A 181 -1.16 3.30 -14.58
N HIS A 182 -2.10 2.37 -14.53
CA HIS A 182 -2.03 1.23 -13.62
C HIS A 182 -1.02 0.16 -14.05
N LEU A 183 -0.54 0.19 -15.30
CA LEU A 183 0.58 -0.64 -15.70
C LEU A 183 1.88 -0.09 -15.10
N GLU A 184 2.02 1.23 -15.05
CA GLU A 184 3.11 1.90 -14.35
C GLU A 184 3.06 1.63 -12.84
N ASP A 185 1.89 1.73 -12.21
CA ASP A 185 1.69 1.40 -10.79
C ASP A 185 2.13 -0.02 -10.47
N ARG A 186 1.68 -0.98 -11.30
CA ARG A 186 2.08 -2.38 -11.21
C ARG A 186 3.60 -2.53 -11.34
N GLN A 187 4.22 -1.83 -12.28
CA GLN A 187 5.66 -1.92 -12.50
C GLN A 187 6.45 -1.35 -11.31
N LYS A 188 5.99 -0.25 -10.69
CA LYS A 188 6.59 0.29 -9.47
C LYS A 188 6.58 -0.73 -8.33
N ILE A 189 5.45 -1.43 -8.12
CA ILE A 189 5.34 -2.49 -7.10
C ILE A 189 6.38 -3.58 -7.36
N ILE A 190 6.47 -4.08 -8.60
CA ILE A 190 7.41 -5.14 -8.98
C ILE A 190 8.86 -4.68 -8.80
N ASN A 191 9.18 -3.47 -9.22
CA ASN A 191 10.53 -2.91 -9.10
C ASN A 191 10.96 -2.80 -7.63
N ILE A 192 10.12 -2.25 -6.76
CA ILE A 192 10.44 -2.12 -5.33
C ILE A 192 10.64 -3.50 -4.68
N LEU A 193 9.79 -4.47 -5.04
CA LEU A 193 9.94 -5.83 -4.56
C LEU A 193 11.26 -6.45 -5.05
N HIS A 194 11.63 -6.27 -6.32
CA HIS A 194 12.93 -6.69 -6.84
C HIS A 194 14.11 -6.01 -6.15
N TYR A 195 14.00 -4.72 -5.81
CA TYR A 195 15.05 -4.02 -5.05
C TYR A 195 15.32 -4.71 -3.71
N ALA A 196 14.26 -5.18 -3.04
CA ALA A 196 14.36 -5.93 -1.80
C ALA A 196 14.85 -7.38 -2.00
N ASN A 197 14.17 -8.14 -2.86
CA ASN A 197 14.58 -9.47 -3.29
C ASN A 197 13.85 -9.90 -4.59
N GLU A 198 14.59 -10.55 -5.48
CA GLU A 198 14.08 -11.00 -6.78
C GLU A 198 12.85 -11.94 -6.70
N PRO A 199 12.79 -12.95 -5.79
CA PRO A 199 11.65 -13.85 -5.74
C PRO A 199 10.31 -13.18 -5.47
N SER A 200 10.28 -12.13 -4.64
CA SER A 200 9.03 -11.43 -4.30
C SER A 200 8.46 -10.66 -5.49
N GLY A 201 9.33 -10.01 -6.29
CA GLY A 201 8.87 -9.28 -7.47
C GLY A 201 8.41 -10.23 -8.58
N LYS A 202 9.13 -11.35 -8.78
CA LYS A 202 8.70 -12.42 -9.70
C LYS A 202 7.33 -12.99 -9.32
N TYR A 203 7.14 -13.31 -8.04
CA TYR A 203 5.86 -13.82 -7.54
C TYR A 203 4.70 -12.88 -7.87
N VAL A 204 4.84 -11.58 -7.59
CA VAL A 204 3.78 -10.59 -7.93
C VAL A 204 3.59 -10.49 -9.44
N ALA A 205 4.67 -10.43 -10.21
CA ALA A 205 4.61 -10.31 -11.67
C ALA A 205 3.87 -11.48 -12.35
N GLU A 206 3.88 -12.66 -11.75
CA GLU A 206 3.25 -13.88 -12.29
C GLU A 206 1.85 -14.15 -11.73
N SER A 207 1.51 -13.62 -10.54
CA SER A 207 0.26 -13.94 -9.83
C SER A 207 -0.77 -12.82 -9.78
N ASP A 208 -0.39 -11.58 -10.09
CA ASP A 208 -1.34 -10.46 -10.09
C ASP A 208 -2.39 -10.58 -11.21
N ARG A 209 -3.55 -9.94 -11.01
CA ARG A 209 -4.64 -9.91 -11.99
C ARG A 209 -4.77 -8.55 -12.69
N ILE A 210 -3.90 -7.59 -12.41
CA ILE A 210 -4.06 -6.19 -12.83
C ILE A 210 -4.14 -6.09 -14.35
N ARG A 211 -3.24 -6.76 -15.08
CA ARG A 211 -3.24 -6.76 -16.55
C ARG A 211 -4.55 -7.29 -17.14
N ALA A 212 -5.07 -8.39 -16.58
CA ALA A 212 -6.32 -8.99 -17.04
C ALA A 212 -7.53 -8.09 -16.77
N VAL A 213 -7.58 -7.41 -15.63
CA VAL A 213 -8.64 -6.44 -15.32
C VAL A 213 -8.57 -5.23 -16.26
N LEU A 214 -7.37 -4.70 -16.52
CA LEU A 214 -7.17 -3.55 -17.40
C LEU A 214 -7.61 -3.84 -18.84
N SER A 215 -7.27 -5.02 -19.38
CA SER A 215 -7.66 -5.40 -20.75
C SER A 215 -9.17 -5.53 -20.95
N ARG A 216 -9.95 -5.68 -19.87
CA ARG A 216 -11.41 -5.84 -19.95
C ARG A 216 -12.19 -4.55 -19.79
N ARG A 217 -11.52 -3.42 -19.57
CA ARG A 217 -12.19 -2.13 -19.33
C ARG A 217 -13.23 -1.80 -20.41
N GLU A 218 -12.86 -1.88 -21.68
CA GLU A 218 -13.76 -1.55 -22.79
C GLU A 218 -14.97 -2.51 -22.85
N ALA A 219 -14.73 -3.81 -22.69
CA ALA A 219 -15.78 -4.82 -22.67
C ALA A 219 -16.75 -4.62 -21.48
N ALA A 220 -16.22 -4.33 -20.28
CA ALA A 220 -17.01 -4.05 -19.09
C ALA A 220 -17.92 -2.84 -19.28
N LEU A 221 -17.41 -1.75 -19.89
CA LEU A 221 -18.21 -0.55 -20.19
C LEU A 221 -19.27 -0.80 -21.28
N ALA A 222 -19.00 -1.70 -22.23
CA ALA A 222 -19.95 -2.14 -23.24
C ALA A 222 -21.08 -3.05 -22.68
N GLY A 223 -20.91 -3.59 -21.47
CA GLY A 223 -21.92 -4.42 -20.80
C GLY A 223 -21.53 -5.90 -20.65
N ASP A 224 -20.33 -6.30 -21.08
CA ASP A 224 -19.78 -7.62 -20.74
C ASP A 224 -19.27 -7.61 -19.29
N CYS A 225 -20.22 -7.77 -18.39
CA CYS A 225 -20.01 -7.71 -16.94
C CYS A 225 -19.73 -9.11 -16.38
N SER A 226 -18.57 -9.67 -16.74
CA SER A 226 -18.00 -10.89 -16.18
C SER A 226 -17.04 -10.56 -15.04
N PHE A 227 -17.54 -10.01 -13.92
CA PHE A 227 -16.69 -9.69 -12.76
C PHE A 227 -16.11 -10.94 -12.08
#